data_AF-A0A1Q7S2V2-F1
#
_entry.id   AF-A0A1Q7S2V2-F1
#
_cell.length_a   1.000
_cell.length_b   1.000
_cell.length_c   1.000
_cell.angle_alpha   90.00
_cell.angle_beta   90.00
_cell.angle_gamma   90.00
#
_symmetry.space_group_name_H-M   'P 1'
#
loop_
_entity.id
_entity.type
_entity.pdbx_description
1 polymer ?
#
loop_
_entity_poly.entity_id
_entity_poly.type
_entity_poly.pdbx_seq_one_letter_code
_entity_poly.pdbx_strand_id
1 'polypeptide(L)'
;SVKHAIWAVNSIRNRPYTWGGGHGSFHDYGYDCSGTVSFALHYAGMLEQPLPSSDFLRYGERGRGRWVTIYSRHGHVFAMIAGLRLDTTDLRYGSDVGPRWHVDGRDAWGFQARHPIGL
;
A
#
# COMPACT_ATOMS: atom_id res chain seq x y z
N SER A 1 3.18 -9.04 11.07
CA SER A 1 3.69 -10.12 10.18
C SER A 1 3.09 -9.96 8.79
N VAL A 2 3.67 -10.60 7.76
CA VAL A 2 3.13 -10.61 6.38
C VAL A 2 1.70 -11.15 6.31
N LYS A 3 1.41 -12.20 7.09
CA LYS A 3 0.07 -12.80 7.16
C LYS A 3 -0.99 -11.83 7.68
N HIS A 4 -0.67 -11.05 8.72
CA HIS A 4 -1.60 -10.04 9.24
C HIS A 4 -1.87 -8.92 8.24
N ALA A 5 -0.86 -8.49 7.48
CA ALA A 5 -1.06 -7.51 6.40
C ALA A 5 -2.10 -8.02 5.39
N ILE A 6 -1.93 -9.28 4.93
CA ILE A 6 -2.82 -9.90 3.94
C ILE A 6 -4.24 -10.04 4.50
N TRP A 7 -4.39 -10.57 5.71
CA TRP A 7 -5.69 -10.73 6.35
C TRP A 7 -6.41 -9.40 6.56
N ALA A 8 -5.69 -8.37 6.99
CA ALA A 8 -6.25 -7.04 7.17
C ALA A 8 -6.74 -6.47 5.83
N VAL A 9 -5.89 -6.45 4.81
CA VAL A 9 -6.24 -5.88 3.49
C VAL A 9 -7.43 -6.62 2.86
N ASN A 10 -7.56 -7.93 3.08
CA ASN A 10 -8.75 -8.68 2.65
C ASN A 10 -10.07 -8.16 3.24
N SER A 11 -10.04 -7.44 4.36
CA SER A 11 -11.24 -6.80 4.93
C SER A 11 -11.62 -5.49 4.21
N ILE A 12 -10.69 -4.86 3.49
CA ILE A 12 -10.90 -3.58 2.79
C ILE A 12 -10.82 -3.67 1.26
N ARG A 13 -10.48 -4.84 0.68
CA ARG A 13 -10.25 -5.07 -0.76
C ARG A 13 -11.40 -4.73 -1.73
N ASN A 14 -12.59 -4.44 -1.21
CA ASN A 14 -13.77 -4.07 -2.00
C ASN A 14 -14.31 -2.68 -1.60
N ARG A 15 -13.57 -1.96 -0.74
CA ARG A 15 -13.93 -0.59 -0.36
C ARG A 15 -13.62 0.36 -1.52
N PRO A 16 -14.40 1.44 -1.68
CA PRO A 16 -14.15 2.41 -2.73
C PRO A 16 -12.85 3.16 -2.48
N TYR A 17 -12.34 3.79 -3.53
CA TYR A 17 -11.33 4.84 -3.37
C TYR A 17 -11.96 6.08 -2.74
N THR A 18 -11.25 6.70 -1.82
CA THR A 18 -11.64 7.99 -1.25
C THR A 18 -10.38 8.77 -0.98
N TRP A 19 -10.25 9.96 -1.58
CA TRP A 19 -9.10 10.82 -1.38
C TRP A 19 -8.97 11.20 0.10
N GLY A 20 -7.80 10.94 0.71
CA GLY A 20 -7.57 11.12 2.15
C GLY A 20 -8.16 10.00 3.02
N GLY A 21 -8.82 9.00 2.42
CA GLY A 21 -9.41 7.89 3.14
C GLY A 21 -8.35 7.03 3.83
N GLY A 22 -8.58 6.71 5.10
CA GLY A 22 -7.65 5.95 5.92
C GLY A 22 -6.59 6.77 6.68
N HIS A 23 -6.59 8.10 6.56
CA HIS A 23 -5.60 8.97 7.23
C HIS A 23 -6.07 9.47 8.61
N GLY A 24 -7.37 9.74 8.78
CA GLY A 24 -7.92 10.13 10.09
C GLY A 24 -8.15 8.93 11.02
N SER A 25 -8.33 7.74 10.45
CA SER A 25 -8.59 6.48 11.13
C SER A 25 -8.27 5.33 10.21
N PHE A 26 -7.70 4.24 10.74
CA PHE A 26 -7.55 3.01 9.95
C PHE A 26 -8.91 2.37 9.61
N HIS A 27 -9.97 2.67 10.36
CA HIS A 27 -11.33 2.26 10.01
C HIS A 27 -12.03 3.43 9.28
N ASP A 28 -12.19 3.29 7.97
CA ASP A 28 -12.81 4.28 7.10
C ASP A 28 -13.77 3.60 6.09
N TYR A 29 -14.63 4.40 5.46
CA TYR A 29 -15.54 3.93 4.42
C TYR A 29 -14.81 3.54 3.13
N GLY A 30 -13.76 4.29 2.78
CA GLY A 30 -12.93 4.10 1.59
C GLY A 30 -11.48 4.49 1.86
N TYR A 31 -10.58 4.14 0.96
CA TYR A 31 -9.14 4.31 1.17
C TYR A 31 -8.45 4.85 -0.09
N ASP A 32 -7.55 5.81 0.09
CA ASP A 32 -6.65 6.22 -0.99
C ASP A 32 -5.45 5.29 -1.12
N CYS A 33 -4.56 5.56 -2.09
CA CYS A 33 -3.37 4.76 -2.34
C CYS A 33 -2.48 4.59 -1.09
N SER A 34 -2.27 5.69 -0.37
CA SER A 34 -1.40 5.77 0.79
C SER A 34 -2.06 5.28 2.08
N GLY A 35 -3.35 5.52 2.25
CA GLY A 35 -4.17 4.93 3.31
C GLY A 35 -4.24 3.42 3.18
N THR A 36 -4.34 2.89 1.96
CA THR A 36 -4.32 1.44 1.67
C THR A 36 -3.02 0.78 2.11
N VAL A 37 -1.87 1.34 1.69
CA VAL A 37 -0.55 0.80 2.06
C VAL A 37 -0.29 0.98 3.55
N SER A 38 -0.69 2.11 4.12
CA SER A 38 -0.60 2.36 5.57
C SER A 38 -1.40 1.34 6.38
N PHE A 39 -2.63 1.04 5.97
CA PHE A 39 -3.48 0.04 6.61
C PHE A 39 -2.82 -1.34 6.62
N ALA A 40 -2.25 -1.77 5.49
CA ALA A 40 -1.53 -3.03 5.41
C ALA A 40 -0.35 -3.10 6.39
N LEU A 41 0.45 -2.04 6.46
CA LEU A 41 1.64 -1.96 7.32
C LEU A 41 1.28 -1.84 8.81
N HIS A 42 0.21 -1.13 9.13
CA HIS A 42 -0.26 -1.00 10.50
C HIS A 42 -0.64 -2.34 11.11
N TYR A 43 -1.50 -3.10 10.43
CA TYR A 43 -1.86 -4.43 10.89
C TYR A 43 -0.72 -5.45 10.76
N ALA A 44 0.32 -5.15 9.96
CA ALA A 44 1.57 -5.90 9.98
C ALA A 44 2.43 -5.61 11.22
N GLY A 45 2.12 -4.59 12.02
CA GLY A 45 2.93 -4.12 13.15
C GLY A 45 4.16 -3.31 12.71
N MET A 46 4.10 -2.68 11.53
CA MET A 46 5.24 -2.00 10.90
C MET A 46 5.03 -0.50 10.77
N LEU A 47 3.85 0.01 11.15
CA LEU A 47 3.51 1.42 11.05
C LEU A 47 2.47 1.79 12.12
N GLU A 48 2.74 2.85 12.88
CA GLU A 48 1.83 3.29 13.95
C GLU A 48 0.76 4.27 13.46
N GLN A 49 1.12 5.14 12.51
CA GLN A 49 0.24 6.18 11.97
C GLN A 49 0.24 6.16 10.45
N PRO A 50 -0.90 6.49 9.79
CA PRO A 50 -0.94 6.58 8.33
C PRO A 50 0.08 7.59 7.79
N LEU A 51 0.65 7.27 6.63
CA LEU A 51 1.58 8.13 5.92
C LEU A 51 1.00 8.55 4.57
N PRO A 52 1.17 9.80 4.14
CA PRO A 52 0.93 10.20 2.76
C PRO A 52 1.96 9.57 1.82
N SER A 53 1.63 9.53 0.52
CA SER A 53 2.49 8.88 -0.49
C SER A 53 3.92 9.43 -0.50
N SER A 54 4.11 10.73 -0.29
CA SER A 54 5.42 11.39 -0.25
C SER A 54 6.31 10.89 0.87
N ASP A 55 5.73 10.58 2.03
CA ASP A 55 6.49 10.23 3.23
C ASP A 55 6.99 8.79 3.15
N PHE A 56 6.28 7.95 2.38
CA PHE A 56 6.78 6.63 2.02
C PHE A 56 8.12 6.64 1.28
N LEU A 57 8.53 7.75 0.64
CA LEU A 57 9.87 7.86 0.04
C LEU A 57 11.00 7.71 1.07
N ARG A 58 10.70 7.98 2.35
CA ARG A 58 11.64 7.94 3.48
C ARG A 58 11.37 6.80 4.45
N TYR A 59 10.28 6.04 4.26
CA TYR A 59 9.88 4.94 5.13
C TYR A 59 10.83 3.74 5.05
N GLY A 60 11.12 3.11 6.19
CA GLY A 60 11.90 1.87 6.28
C GLY A 60 13.29 1.98 5.62
N GLU A 61 13.75 0.90 4.98
CA GLU A 61 15.03 0.87 4.26
C GLU A 61 14.85 1.02 2.74
N ARG A 62 15.93 1.42 2.07
CA ARG A 62 15.97 1.57 0.61
C ARG A 62 16.03 0.20 -0.07
N GLY A 63 15.38 0.09 -1.23
CA GLY A 63 15.42 -1.10 -2.07
C GLY A 63 14.25 -2.05 -1.82
N ARG A 64 14.29 -3.18 -2.54
CA ARG A 64 13.24 -4.20 -2.51
C ARG A 64 13.42 -5.07 -1.27
N GLY A 65 12.35 -5.25 -0.50
CA GLY A 65 12.31 -6.19 0.61
C GLY A 65 11.98 -7.60 0.15
N ARG A 66 12.21 -8.59 1.03
CA ARG A 66 11.99 -10.01 0.73
C ARG A 66 10.50 -10.33 0.56
N TRP A 67 9.67 -9.83 1.47
CA TRP A 67 8.23 -10.10 1.46
C TRP A 67 7.38 -8.89 1.15
N VAL A 68 7.84 -7.70 1.52
CA VAL A 68 7.14 -6.44 1.30
C VAL A 68 8.07 -5.49 0.57
N THR A 69 7.62 -4.96 -0.56
CA THR A 69 8.27 -3.82 -1.23
C THR A 69 7.22 -2.76 -1.48
N ILE A 70 7.43 -1.57 -0.92
CA ILE A 70 6.62 -0.39 -1.16
C ILE A 70 7.26 0.38 -2.31
N TYR A 71 6.46 0.76 -3.28
CA TYR A 71 6.88 1.60 -4.39
C TYR A 71 6.18 2.94 -4.25
N SER A 72 6.95 3.98 -3.97
CA SER A 72 6.43 5.33 -3.74
C SER A 72 7.01 6.34 -4.72
N ARG A 73 6.19 7.31 -5.11
CA ARG A 73 6.57 8.56 -5.78
C ARG A 73 5.64 9.68 -5.32
N HIS A 74 5.94 10.92 -5.71
CA HIS A 74 5.01 12.03 -5.50
C HIS A 74 3.66 11.74 -6.18
N GLY A 75 2.58 11.72 -5.39
CA GLY A 75 1.21 11.50 -5.86
C GLY A 75 0.76 10.04 -5.95
N HIS A 76 1.60 9.03 -5.70
CA HIS A 76 1.13 7.65 -5.69
C HIS A 76 2.04 6.69 -4.92
N VAL A 77 1.44 5.70 -4.27
CA VAL A 77 2.15 4.60 -3.61
C VAL A 77 1.37 3.30 -3.77
N PHE A 78 2.09 2.20 -3.96
CA PHE A 78 1.54 0.84 -3.95
C PHE A 78 2.54 -0.10 -3.25
N ALA A 79 2.14 -1.34 -2.98
CA ALA A 79 3.02 -2.33 -2.37
C ALA A 79 2.95 -3.69 -3.08
N MET A 80 4.08 -4.37 -3.17
CA MET A 80 4.15 -5.81 -3.42
C MET A 80 4.22 -6.51 -2.06
N ILE A 81 3.26 -7.37 -1.76
CA ILE A 81 3.19 -8.15 -0.51
C ILE A 81 3.08 -9.62 -0.88
N ALA A 82 4.08 -10.42 -0.52
CA ALA A 82 4.18 -11.84 -0.85
C ALA A 82 3.98 -12.14 -2.35
N GLY A 83 4.47 -11.26 -3.22
CA GLY A 83 4.39 -11.42 -4.68
C GLY A 83 3.12 -10.87 -5.33
N LEU A 84 2.13 -10.44 -4.55
CA LEU A 84 0.91 -9.79 -5.06
C LEU A 84 1.01 -8.28 -4.96
N ARG A 85 0.50 -7.57 -5.97
CA ARG A 85 0.42 -6.12 -5.97
C ARG A 85 -0.84 -5.67 -5.23
N LEU A 86 -0.65 -4.93 -4.14
CA LEU A 86 -1.68 -4.12 -3.48
C LEU A 86 -1.62 -2.70 -4.03
N ASP A 87 -2.67 -2.29 -4.74
CA ASP A 87 -2.73 -1.00 -5.42
C ASP A 87 -4.17 -0.46 -5.39
N THR A 88 -4.30 0.84 -5.67
CA THR A 88 -5.59 1.49 -5.97
C THR A 88 -5.71 1.88 -7.44
N THR A 89 -4.73 1.48 -8.26
CA THR A 89 -4.73 1.57 -9.71
C THR A 89 -4.99 0.19 -10.31
N ASP A 90 -5.99 0.11 -11.16
CA ASP A 90 -6.19 -1.03 -12.06
C ASP A 90 -5.66 -0.68 -13.45
N LEU A 91 -4.64 -1.40 -13.93
CA LEU A 91 -4.01 -1.10 -15.22
C LEU A 91 -4.94 -1.31 -16.42
N ARG A 92 -6.10 -1.96 -16.24
CA ARG A 92 -7.13 -2.15 -17.28
C ARG A 92 -8.26 -1.13 -17.19
N TYR A 93 -8.63 -0.71 -15.97
CA TYR A 93 -9.84 0.06 -15.73
C TYR A 93 -9.60 1.48 -15.21
N GLY A 94 -8.36 1.84 -14.87
CA GLY A 94 -7.97 3.20 -14.49
C GLY A 94 -7.48 3.34 -13.04
N SER A 95 -7.26 4.59 -12.63
CA SER A 95 -6.91 4.94 -11.25
C SER A 95 -8.14 4.92 -10.34
N ASP A 96 -7.88 5.06 -9.04
CA ASP A 96 -8.91 5.37 -8.03
C ASP A 96 -10.01 4.32 -7.91
N VAL A 97 -9.64 3.06 -8.10
CA VAL A 97 -10.59 1.95 -7.94
C VAL A 97 -10.79 1.58 -6.46
N GLY A 98 -9.82 1.90 -5.60
CA GLY A 98 -9.77 1.51 -4.18
C GLY A 98 -8.89 0.27 -3.95
N PRO A 99 -8.69 -0.17 -2.70
CA PRO A 99 -7.76 -1.26 -2.38
C PRO A 99 -8.06 -2.51 -3.19
N ARG A 100 -7.13 -3.01 -4.00
CA ARG A 100 -7.27 -4.29 -4.70
C ARG A 100 -5.98 -5.09 -4.70
N TRP A 101 -6.15 -6.41 -4.74
CA TRP A 101 -5.08 -7.33 -5.07
C TRP A 101 -5.02 -7.54 -6.57
N HIS A 102 -3.80 -7.49 -7.10
CA HIS A 102 -3.49 -7.69 -8.49
C HIS A 102 -2.40 -8.78 -8.60
N VAL A 103 -2.64 -9.74 -9.50
CA VAL A 103 -1.67 -10.80 -9.83
C VAL A 103 -0.64 -10.32 -10.85
N ASP A 104 -0.99 -9.27 -11.60
CA ASP A 104 -0.09 -8.59 -12.52
C ASP A 104 0.88 -7.67 -11.78
N GLY A 105 2.12 -7.67 -12.24
CA GLY A 105 3.07 -6.63 -11.89
C GLY A 105 2.69 -5.28 -12.51
N ARG A 106 3.47 -4.24 -12.22
CA ARG A 106 3.41 -2.98 -12.95
C ARG A 106 4.81 -2.49 -13.25
N ASP A 107 4.92 -1.67 -14.28
CA ASP A 107 6.13 -0.88 -14.44
C ASP A 107 6.26 0.06 -13.23
N ALA A 108 7.42 -0.06 -12.57
CA ALA A 108 7.78 0.70 -11.38
C ALA A 108 8.76 1.83 -11.73
N TRP A 109 8.96 2.13 -13.02
CA TRP A 109 9.77 3.27 -13.43
C TRP A 109 9.30 4.58 -12.76
N GLY A 110 10.26 5.32 -12.20
CA GLY A 110 10.00 6.55 -11.46
C GLY A 110 9.48 6.34 -10.02
N PHE A 111 9.32 5.10 -9.56
CA PHE A 111 9.05 4.78 -8.16
C PHE A 111 10.34 4.46 -7.41
N GLN A 112 10.41 4.91 -6.16
CA GLN A 112 11.45 4.49 -5.23
C GLN A 112 10.96 3.27 -4.45
N ALA A 113 11.73 2.18 -4.53
CA ALA A 113 11.47 0.98 -3.74
C ALA A 113 11.95 1.18 -2.31
N ARG A 114 11.07 0.87 -1.35
CA ARG A 114 11.30 0.89 0.09
C ARG A 114 10.77 -0.40 0.71
N HIS A 115 11.21 -0.76 1.91
CA HIS A 115 10.63 -1.89 2.62
C HIS A 115 10.68 -1.71 4.15
N PRO A 116 9.73 -2.30 4.88
CA PRO A 116 9.76 -2.33 6.34
C PRO A 116 10.95 -3.18 6.84
N ILE A 117 11.60 -2.71 7.90
CA ILE A 117 12.72 -3.42 8.54
C ILE A 117 12.17 -4.63 9.31
N GLY A 118 12.79 -5.79 9.14
CA GLY A 118 12.45 -7.00 9.91
C GLY A 118 11.34 -7.87 9.31
N LEU A 119 10.99 -7.69 8.02
CA LEU A 119 10.09 -8.58 7.28
C LEU A 119 10.76 -9.34 6.12
#